data_AF-A0A5E5PPX0-F1
#
_entry.id   AF-A0A5E5PPX0-F1
#
_cell.length_a   1.000
_cell.length_b   1.000
_cell.length_c   1.000
_cell.angle_alpha   90.00
_cell.angle_beta   90.00
_cell.angle_gamma   90.00
#
_symmetry.space_group_name_H-M   'P 1'
#
loop_
_entity.id
_entity.type
_entity.pdbx_description
1 polymer ?
#
loop_
_entity_poly.entity_id
_entity_poly.type
_entity_poly.pdbx_seq_one_letter_code
_entity_poly.pdbx_strand_id
1 'polypeptide(L)'
;MKLTIKNIGAIEEADIELSGLTVIAGENDSGKSTVGKLMFSITKAIGKYKDEIKENKENDIEEAVEHIYFSIEKDVFDEKRIFKESEKSFRLYNSYRELFHPRYFIDEVNDNGVESINSRIEYLKREDIYNDKIEKLFTNLQNIIERDDDKNAAIKGAFTKLIYSEFKGEISNKKSNKSTIKIIEGNNEILNIELNQNKVTKFDPKDEFYFNDSIIIETPMILNFSDSIRDSKSLFEKRQNRGRYLGRANIAFHIKDLEVKLRESGYEAALFLENDDLYKKISAIINGNIKYQNDQSEFVYFKDDEQHNILNVASGIKSFGILQMLLSGDFIKARTLVVLDEPEVHLHPNWQLKYAEIITLLVQNNRNILVTTHSPYMVEALERYAEKYKIEDKTNFYLAKDGAIKSGDNNQILSKVFETLSQPYSVFDKMDAEKLQ
;
A
#
# COMPACT_ATOMS: atom_id res chain seq x y z
N MET A 1 8.39 -15.71 -9.98
CA MET A 1 7.54 -15.98 -8.79
C MET A 1 6.15 -16.40 -9.27
N LYS A 2 5.56 -17.49 -8.77
CA LYS A 2 4.23 -17.94 -9.19
C LYS A 2 3.17 -17.60 -8.14
N LEU A 3 2.14 -16.88 -8.55
CA LEU A 3 0.95 -16.51 -7.77
C LEU A 3 -0.22 -17.39 -8.20
N THR A 4 -0.79 -18.11 -7.24
CA THR A 4 -2.04 -18.88 -7.42
C THR A 4 -3.15 -18.27 -6.56
N ILE A 5 -4.29 -17.99 -7.16
CA ILE A 5 -5.46 -17.39 -6.51
C ILE A 5 -6.66 -18.30 -6.70
N LYS A 6 -7.48 -18.47 -5.66
CA LYS A 6 -8.81 -19.08 -5.76
C LYS A 6 -9.86 -18.24 -5.05
N ASN A 7 -10.97 -17.99 -5.72
CA ASN A 7 -12.17 -17.32 -5.21
C ASN A 7 -11.91 -15.93 -4.60
N ILE A 8 -11.20 -15.04 -5.30
CA ILE A 8 -10.96 -13.65 -4.87
C ILE A 8 -11.64 -12.69 -5.86
N GLY A 9 -12.58 -11.88 -5.39
CA GLY A 9 -13.36 -10.97 -6.24
C GLY A 9 -14.02 -11.71 -7.41
N ALA A 10 -13.82 -11.18 -8.62
CA ALA A 10 -14.27 -11.82 -9.87
C ALA A 10 -13.45 -13.07 -10.28
N ILE A 11 -12.29 -13.30 -9.66
CA ILE A 11 -11.39 -14.41 -9.99
C ILE A 11 -11.83 -15.68 -9.24
N GLU A 12 -12.25 -16.70 -9.99
CA GLU A 12 -12.51 -18.04 -9.48
C GLU A 12 -11.19 -18.83 -9.36
N GLU A 13 -10.32 -18.79 -10.38
CA GLU A 13 -8.98 -19.40 -10.36
C GLU A 13 -7.97 -18.59 -11.18
N ALA A 14 -6.79 -18.32 -10.63
CA ALA A 14 -5.69 -17.73 -11.39
C ALA A 14 -4.36 -18.41 -11.09
N ASP A 15 -3.53 -18.58 -12.12
CA ASP A 15 -2.14 -19.03 -12.05
C ASP A 15 -1.28 -18.10 -12.90
N ILE A 16 -0.55 -17.21 -12.22
CA ILE A 16 0.20 -16.11 -12.84
C ILE A 16 1.66 -16.23 -12.44
N GLU A 17 2.56 -16.16 -13.41
CA GLU A 17 3.99 -16.06 -13.17
C GLU A 17 4.42 -14.60 -13.28
N LEU A 18 4.66 -13.99 -12.12
CA LEU A 18 5.23 -12.67 -12.01
C LEU A 18 6.70 -12.74 -12.42
N SER A 19 6.99 -12.06 -13.53
CA SER A 19 8.28 -11.87 -14.16
C SER A 19 8.50 -10.38 -14.44
N GLY A 20 9.61 -10.02 -15.09
CA GLY A 20 9.97 -8.62 -15.34
C GLY A 20 8.80 -7.80 -15.93
N LEU A 21 8.17 -8.29 -16.99
CA LEU A 21 6.92 -7.75 -17.54
C LEU A 21 5.82 -8.80 -17.45
N THR A 22 4.77 -8.52 -16.70
CA THR A 22 3.56 -9.35 -16.66
C THR A 22 2.38 -8.56 -17.19
N VAL A 23 1.72 -9.04 -18.25
CA VAL A 23 0.59 -8.35 -18.88
C VAL A 23 -0.67 -9.21 -18.75
N ILE A 24 -1.69 -8.68 -18.08
CA ILE A 24 -3.01 -9.33 -17.95
C ILE A 24 -4.00 -8.54 -18.81
N ALA A 25 -4.40 -9.13 -19.93
CA ALA A 25 -5.36 -8.58 -20.85
C ALA A 25 -6.73 -9.25 -20.68
N GLY A 26 -7.81 -8.54 -20.98
CA GLY A 26 -9.17 -9.11 -20.91
C GLY A 26 -10.25 -8.04 -20.86
N GLU A 27 -11.50 -8.46 -20.97
CA GLU A 27 -12.66 -7.56 -20.92
C GLU A 27 -12.83 -6.92 -19.54
N ASN A 28 -13.71 -5.91 -19.44
CA ASN A 28 -14.07 -5.31 -18.16
C ASN A 28 -14.69 -6.37 -17.22
N ASP A 29 -14.57 -6.15 -15.90
CA ASP A 29 -15.07 -7.07 -14.87
C ASP A 29 -14.41 -8.48 -14.82
N SER A 30 -13.32 -8.71 -15.57
CA SER A 30 -12.58 -9.99 -15.53
C SER A 30 -11.65 -10.18 -14.32
N GLY A 31 -11.56 -9.19 -13.42
CA GLY A 31 -10.74 -9.27 -12.20
C GLY A 31 -9.27 -8.86 -12.35
N LYS A 32 -8.87 -8.24 -13.48
CA LYS A 32 -7.48 -7.81 -13.74
C LYS A 32 -6.92 -6.93 -12.62
N SER A 33 -7.60 -5.82 -12.29
CA SER A 33 -7.19 -4.88 -11.23
C SER A 33 -7.12 -5.52 -9.84
N THR A 34 -7.89 -6.59 -9.60
CA THR A 34 -7.88 -7.34 -8.33
C THR A 34 -6.53 -7.99 -8.07
N VAL A 35 -5.86 -8.50 -9.11
CA VAL A 35 -4.50 -9.09 -8.98
C VAL A 35 -3.51 -8.03 -8.50
N GLY A 36 -3.54 -6.85 -9.11
CA GLY A 36 -2.70 -5.71 -8.74
C GLY A 36 -2.89 -5.28 -7.28
N LYS A 37 -4.15 -5.03 -6.89
CA LYS A 37 -4.53 -4.63 -5.52
C LYS A 37 -4.16 -5.69 -4.48
N LEU A 38 -4.30 -6.97 -4.83
CA LEU A 38 -3.92 -8.06 -3.96
C LEU A 38 -2.40 -8.10 -3.74
N MET A 39 -1.62 -8.07 -4.82
CA MET A 39 -0.16 -8.08 -4.74
C MET A 39 0.38 -6.86 -3.98
N PHE A 40 -0.21 -5.69 -4.21
CA PHE A 40 0.08 -4.49 -3.44
C PHE A 40 -0.19 -4.69 -1.95
N SER A 41 -1.37 -5.22 -1.58
CA SER A 41 -1.74 -5.47 -0.18
C SER A 41 -0.79 -6.46 0.51
N ILE A 42 -0.43 -7.55 -0.17
CA ILE A 42 0.53 -8.54 0.35
C ILE A 42 1.90 -7.90 0.58
N THR A 43 2.42 -7.20 -0.45
CA THR A 43 3.74 -6.59 -0.41
C THR A 43 3.83 -5.53 0.69
N LYS A 44 2.81 -4.67 0.82
CA LYS A 44 2.76 -3.65 1.87
C LYS A 44 2.63 -4.24 3.26
N ALA A 45 1.84 -5.30 3.44
CA ALA A 45 1.74 -5.98 4.74
C ALA A 45 3.08 -6.54 5.19
N ILE A 46 3.81 -7.19 4.27
CA ILE A 46 5.13 -7.78 4.55
C ILE A 46 6.22 -6.69 4.69
N GLY A 47 6.11 -5.57 3.97
CA GLY A 47 7.07 -4.46 4.06
C GLY A 47 6.86 -3.54 5.27
N LYS A 48 5.61 -3.34 5.72
CA LYS A 48 5.24 -2.35 6.77
C LYS A 48 4.81 -2.98 8.10
N TYR A 49 5.04 -4.27 8.34
CA TYR A 49 4.65 -4.93 9.61
C TYR A 49 5.30 -4.33 10.86
N LYS A 50 6.47 -3.69 10.73
CA LYS A 50 7.15 -3.03 11.86
C LYS A 50 6.35 -1.84 12.40
N ASP A 51 5.65 -1.11 11.53
CA ASP A 51 4.76 -0.03 11.97
C ASP A 51 3.56 -0.60 12.75
N GLU A 52 3.01 -1.74 12.33
CA GLU A 52 1.91 -2.43 13.03
C GLU A 52 2.34 -2.92 14.41
N ILE A 53 3.54 -3.49 14.51
CA ILE A 53 4.14 -3.89 15.80
C ILE A 53 4.21 -2.69 16.74
N LYS A 54 4.76 -1.56 16.25
CA LYS A 54 4.88 -0.34 17.03
C LYS A 54 3.53 0.18 17.50
N GLU A 55 2.54 0.25 16.61
CA GLU A 55 1.18 0.70 16.96
C GLU A 55 0.50 -0.18 18.00
N ASN A 56 0.59 -1.51 17.86
CA ASN A 56 -0.03 -2.43 18.83
C ASN A 56 0.60 -2.27 20.21
N LYS A 57 1.92 -2.16 20.28
CA LYS A 57 2.64 -1.94 21.52
C LYS A 57 2.29 -0.61 22.17
N GLU A 58 2.17 0.47 21.38
CA GLU A 58 1.71 1.78 21.87
C GLU A 58 0.28 1.72 22.44
N ASN A 59 -0.66 1.00 21.81
CA ASN A 59 -2.02 0.84 22.35
C ASN A 59 -2.04 -0.01 23.63
N ASP A 60 -1.30 -1.14 23.67
CA ASP A 60 -1.19 -2.00 24.86
C ASP A 60 -0.61 -1.20 26.05
N ILE A 61 0.37 -0.32 25.80
CA ILE A 61 0.93 0.61 26.79
C ILE A 61 -0.12 1.63 27.26
N GLU A 62 -0.84 2.27 26.33
CA GLU A 62 -1.91 3.23 26.62
C GLU A 62 -2.95 2.61 27.58
N GLU A 63 -3.48 1.43 27.24
CA GLU A 63 -4.47 0.72 28.05
C GLU A 63 -3.93 0.34 29.44
N ALA A 64 -2.69 -0.16 29.51
CA ALA A 64 -2.07 -0.56 30.77
C ALA A 64 -1.79 0.65 31.68
N VAL A 65 -1.33 1.76 31.12
CA VAL A 65 -1.10 3.01 31.86
C VAL A 65 -2.40 3.61 32.38
N GLU A 66 -3.45 3.68 31.55
CA GLU A 66 -4.77 4.14 31.99
C GLU A 66 -5.32 3.27 33.13
N HIS A 67 -5.17 1.94 33.01
CA HIS A 67 -5.61 1.03 34.06
C HIS A 67 -4.83 1.20 35.36
N ILE A 68 -3.51 1.46 35.30
CA ILE A 68 -2.69 1.82 36.47
C ILE A 68 -3.24 3.10 37.13
N TYR A 69 -3.42 4.16 36.34
CA TYR A 69 -3.90 5.45 36.82
C TYR A 69 -5.28 5.31 37.49
N PHE A 70 -6.28 4.76 36.80
CA PHE A 70 -7.61 4.67 37.39
C PHE A 70 -7.69 3.69 38.57
N SER A 71 -6.84 2.66 38.62
CA SER A 71 -6.76 1.75 39.76
C SER A 71 -6.18 2.44 41.00
N ILE A 72 -5.08 3.19 40.85
CA ILE A 72 -4.49 3.94 41.97
C ILE A 72 -5.43 5.04 42.42
N GLU A 73 -6.03 5.80 41.49
CA GLU A 73 -6.99 6.86 41.79
C GLU A 73 -8.18 6.32 42.60
N LYS A 74 -8.71 5.15 42.23
CA LYS A 74 -9.84 4.53 42.92
C LYS A 74 -9.48 3.94 44.28
N ASP A 75 -8.40 3.17 44.35
CA ASP A 75 -8.09 2.36 45.53
C ASP A 75 -7.37 3.16 46.64
N VAL A 76 -6.60 4.18 46.25
CA VAL A 76 -5.77 4.98 47.15
C VAL A 76 -6.42 6.34 47.42
N PHE A 77 -7.06 6.92 46.42
CA PHE A 77 -7.46 8.32 46.39
C PHE A 77 -8.97 8.54 46.32
N ASP A 78 -9.77 7.59 46.83
CA ASP A 78 -11.24 7.74 46.96
C ASP A 78 -11.59 9.13 47.54
N GLU A 79 -12.32 9.93 46.76
CA GLU A 79 -12.67 11.34 47.05
C GLU A 79 -13.28 11.51 48.45
N LYS A 80 -13.95 10.48 48.98
CA LYS A 80 -14.55 10.51 50.33
C LYS A 80 -13.53 10.45 51.47
N ARG A 81 -12.30 9.98 51.23
CA ARG A 81 -11.19 9.90 52.20
C ARG A 81 -10.26 11.13 52.14
N ILE A 82 -9.97 11.65 50.96
CA ILE A 82 -8.98 12.74 50.78
C ILE A 82 -9.44 14.05 51.44
N PHE A 83 -10.72 14.40 51.31
CA PHE A 83 -11.24 15.66 51.87
C PHE A 83 -11.35 15.67 53.40
N LYS A 84 -11.01 14.56 54.09
CA LYS A 84 -11.13 14.48 55.55
C LYS A 84 -9.83 14.69 56.33
N GLU A 85 -8.63 14.51 55.76
CA GLU A 85 -7.41 14.46 56.58
C GLU A 85 -6.14 15.06 55.92
N SER A 86 -5.72 16.23 56.41
CA SER A 86 -4.36 16.81 56.38
C SER A 86 -3.77 17.35 55.06
N GLU A 87 -2.93 18.39 55.18
CA GLU A 87 -2.12 18.98 54.10
C GLU A 87 -1.23 17.96 53.38
N LYS A 88 -0.82 16.90 54.09
CA LYS A 88 0.00 15.80 53.56
C LYS A 88 -0.74 15.02 52.47
N SER A 89 -2.01 14.70 52.68
CA SER A 89 -2.83 13.94 51.72
C SER A 89 -3.07 14.73 50.43
N PHE A 90 -3.22 16.05 50.54
CA PHE A 90 -3.36 16.94 49.38
C PHE A 90 -2.07 16.99 48.54
N ARG A 91 -0.90 17.12 49.18
CA ARG A 91 0.40 17.09 48.49
C ARG A 91 0.66 15.76 47.79
N LEU A 92 0.31 14.65 48.45
CA LEU A 92 0.44 13.30 47.90
C LEU A 92 -0.45 13.11 46.66
N TYR A 93 -1.71 13.57 46.72
CA TYR A 93 -2.64 13.50 45.59
C TYR A 93 -2.15 14.31 44.37
N ASN A 94 -1.66 15.53 44.57
CA ASN A 94 -1.12 16.34 43.46
C ASN A 94 0.11 15.69 42.83
N SER A 95 1.05 15.21 43.66
CA SER A 95 2.26 14.53 43.18
C SER A 95 1.91 13.26 42.39
N TYR A 96 0.91 12.50 42.86
CA TYR A 96 0.37 11.37 42.11
C TYR A 96 -0.19 11.78 40.74
N ARG A 97 -1.05 12.81 40.68
CA ARG A 97 -1.62 13.24 39.39
C ARG A 97 -0.53 13.68 38.42
N GLU A 98 0.49 14.39 38.88
CA GLU A 98 1.59 14.81 38.02
C GLU A 98 2.40 13.62 37.48
N LEU A 99 2.78 12.67 38.35
CA LEU A 99 3.65 11.54 38.00
C LEU A 99 2.96 10.44 37.18
N PHE A 100 1.66 10.26 37.39
CA PHE A 100 0.88 9.14 36.82
C PHE A 100 -0.14 9.59 35.77
N HIS A 101 -0.24 10.88 35.46
CA HIS A 101 -1.14 11.34 34.41
C HIS A 101 -0.90 10.55 33.13
N PRO A 102 -1.93 9.91 32.53
CA PRO A 102 -1.72 8.94 31.45
C PRO A 102 -0.87 9.47 30.31
N ARG A 103 -1.15 10.70 29.86
CA ARG A 103 -0.38 11.35 28.79
C ARG A 103 1.13 11.40 29.07
N TYR A 104 1.55 11.93 30.21
CA TYR A 104 2.97 12.10 30.52
C TYR A 104 3.64 10.77 30.82
N PHE A 105 2.92 9.87 31.48
CA PHE A 105 3.47 8.57 31.80
C PHE A 105 3.66 7.71 30.53
N ILE A 106 2.73 7.76 29.57
CA ILE A 106 2.89 7.10 28.26
C ILE A 106 4.12 7.66 27.52
N ASP A 107 4.28 8.99 27.46
CA ASP A 107 5.43 9.62 26.80
C ASP A 107 6.76 9.14 27.44
N GLU A 108 6.85 9.13 28.78
CA GLU A 108 8.04 8.65 29.48
C GLU A 108 8.30 7.14 29.33
N VAL A 109 7.25 6.32 29.24
CA VAL A 109 7.39 4.88 28.96
C VAL A 109 7.93 4.66 27.55
N ASN A 110 7.48 5.44 26.57
CA ASN A 110 7.97 5.34 25.20
C ASN A 110 9.43 5.79 25.06
N ASP A 111 9.83 6.80 25.82
CA ASP A 111 11.18 7.36 25.77
C ASP A 111 12.20 6.56 26.60
N ASN A 112 11.80 6.10 27.80
CA ASN A 112 12.73 5.52 28.80
C ASN A 112 12.43 4.05 29.15
N GLY A 113 11.38 3.46 28.58
CA GLY A 113 11.05 2.04 28.78
C GLY A 113 10.85 1.67 30.25
N VAL A 114 11.48 0.57 30.67
CA VAL A 114 11.33 0.00 32.03
C VAL A 114 11.87 0.93 33.14
N GLU A 115 12.80 1.85 32.84
CA GLU A 115 13.30 2.81 33.83
C GLU A 115 12.18 3.74 34.35
N SER A 116 11.28 4.15 33.44
CA SER A 116 10.10 4.96 33.82
C SER A 116 9.22 4.21 34.81
N ILE A 117 9.01 2.90 34.63
CA ILE A 117 8.25 2.05 35.54
C ILE A 117 8.92 1.98 36.91
N ASN A 118 10.22 1.71 36.95
CA ASN A 118 10.96 1.55 38.19
C ASN A 118 10.88 2.81 39.06
N SER A 119 10.99 4.00 38.45
CA SER A 119 10.86 5.28 39.16
C SER A 119 9.48 5.46 39.83
N ARG A 120 8.38 5.02 39.20
CA ARG A 120 7.03 5.07 39.79
C ARG A 120 6.87 4.05 40.92
N ILE A 121 7.40 2.85 40.74
CA ILE A 121 7.37 1.82 41.78
C ILE A 121 8.11 2.31 43.02
N GLU A 122 9.29 2.91 42.86
CA GLU A 122 10.05 3.50 43.98
C GLU A 122 9.28 4.61 44.70
N TYR A 123 8.63 5.49 43.94
CA TYR A 123 7.74 6.51 44.51
C TYR A 123 6.62 5.88 45.36
N LEU A 124 5.91 4.88 44.83
CA LEU A 124 4.80 4.23 45.54
C LEU A 124 5.27 3.46 46.79
N LYS A 125 6.47 2.87 46.75
CA LYS A 125 7.09 2.23 47.93
C LYS A 125 7.46 3.25 49.00
N ARG A 126 8.01 4.40 48.62
CA ARG A 126 8.37 5.48 49.57
C ARG A 126 7.15 6.05 50.27
N GLU A 127 6.04 6.19 49.57
CA GLU A 127 4.80 6.73 50.13
C GLU A 127 3.92 5.68 50.83
N ASP A 128 4.39 4.42 50.95
CA ASP A 128 3.69 3.30 51.62
C ASP A 128 2.33 2.92 50.98
N ILE A 129 2.26 3.00 49.64
CA ILE A 129 1.04 2.74 48.86
C ILE A 129 1.17 1.45 48.01
N TYR A 130 2.40 1.02 47.74
CA TYR A 130 2.69 -0.16 46.91
C TYR A 130 2.19 -1.46 47.55
N ASN A 131 1.45 -2.27 46.79
CA ASN A 131 0.86 -3.53 47.25
C ASN A 131 0.78 -4.56 46.11
N ASP A 132 0.42 -5.81 46.43
CA ASP A 132 0.34 -6.93 45.47
C ASP A 132 -0.54 -6.64 44.24
N LYS A 133 -1.58 -5.82 44.39
CA LYS A 133 -2.47 -5.47 43.27
C LYS A 133 -1.75 -4.51 42.32
N ILE A 134 -1.10 -3.47 42.85
CA ILE A 134 -0.31 -2.51 42.08
C ILE A 134 0.89 -3.19 41.42
N GLU A 135 1.56 -4.10 42.13
CA GLU A 135 2.66 -4.89 41.60
C GLU A 135 2.26 -5.65 40.33
N LYS A 136 1.09 -6.30 40.35
CA LYS A 136 0.57 -7.00 39.16
C LYS A 136 0.32 -6.05 37.99
N LEU A 137 -0.16 -4.83 38.24
CA LEU A 137 -0.43 -3.84 37.19
C LEU A 137 0.88 -3.39 36.51
N PHE A 138 1.89 -3.08 37.32
CA PHE A 138 3.21 -2.69 36.81
C PHE A 138 3.94 -3.86 36.15
N THR A 139 3.81 -5.07 36.67
CA THR A 139 4.34 -6.29 36.04
C THR A 139 3.71 -6.51 34.66
N ASN A 140 2.40 -6.28 34.52
CA ASN A 140 1.74 -6.36 33.22
C ASN A 140 2.30 -5.33 32.23
N LEU A 141 2.46 -4.07 32.64
CA LEU A 141 3.05 -3.03 31.80
C LEU A 141 4.50 -3.37 31.40
N GLN A 142 5.31 -3.85 32.34
CA GLN A 142 6.69 -4.28 32.06
C GLN A 142 6.71 -5.44 31.04
N ASN A 143 5.85 -6.44 31.21
CA ASN A 143 5.73 -7.55 30.25
C ASN A 143 5.34 -7.06 28.85
N ILE A 144 4.48 -6.03 28.72
CA ILE A 144 4.13 -5.44 27.42
C ILE A 144 5.35 -4.79 26.76
N ILE A 145 6.17 -4.06 27.54
CA ILE A 145 7.38 -3.41 27.04
C ILE A 145 8.44 -4.45 26.62
N GLU A 146 8.57 -5.54 27.36
CA GLU A 146 9.59 -6.57 27.15
C GLU A 146 9.16 -7.70 26.20
N ARG A 147 7.86 -7.77 25.81
CA ARG A 147 7.33 -8.83 24.93
C ARG A 147 8.03 -8.83 23.57
N ASP A 148 8.43 -10.03 23.14
CA ASP A 148 8.80 -10.31 21.75
C ASP A 148 7.58 -10.25 20.83
N ASP A 149 7.65 -9.44 19.78
CA ASP A 149 6.53 -9.23 18.88
C ASP A 149 6.35 -10.40 17.91
N ASP A 150 5.13 -10.95 17.85
CA ASP A 150 4.77 -11.95 16.85
C ASP A 150 4.66 -11.29 15.47
N LYS A 151 5.76 -11.38 14.71
CA LYS A 151 5.86 -10.89 13.33
C LYS A 151 4.71 -11.39 12.45
N ASN A 152 4.29 -12.65 12.57
CA ASN A 152 3.26 -13.22 11.71
C ASN A 152 1.87 -12.70 12.07
N ALA A 153 1.58 -12.55 13.37
CA ALA A 153 0.36 -11.89 13.83
C ALA A 153 0.30 -10.43 13.37
N ALA A 154 1.42 -9.70 13.46
CA ALA A 154 1.51 -8.32 12.99
C ALA A 154 1.31 -8.21 11.46
N ILE A 155 1.96 -9.05 10.65
CA ILE A 155 1.74 -9.06 9.20
C ILE A 155 0.27 -9.39 8.88
N LYS A 156 -0.32 -10.36 9.57
CA LYS A 156 -1.74 -10.71 9.40
C LYS A 156 -2.65 -9.52 9.74
N GLY A 157 -2.38 -8.79 10.82
CA GLY A 157 -3.09 -7.57 11.21
C GLY A 157 -2.99 -6.48 10.15
N ALA A 158 -1.76 -6.18 9.71
CA ALA A 158 -1.48 -5.22 8.64
C ALA A 158 -2.19 -5.59 7.33
N PHE A 159 -2.11 -6.86 6.91
CA PHE A 159 -2.80 -7.36 5.73
C PHE A 159 -4.32 -7.21 5.85
N THR A 160 -4.90 -7.51 7.01
CA THR A 160 -6.34 -7.37 7.26
C THR A 160 -6.81 -5.92 7.15
N LYS A 161 -6.04 -4.95 7.66
CA LYS A 161 -6.33 -3.51 7.49
C LYS A 161 -6.23 -3.10 6.02
N LEU A 162 -5.20 -3.56 5.32
CA LEU A 162 -4.97 -3.22 3.90
C LEU A 162 -6.08 -3.74 3.01
N ILE A 163 -6.44 -5.03 3.10
CA ILE A 163 -7.54 -5.57 2.28
C ILE A 163 -8.87 -4.87 2.57
N TYR A 164 -9.12 -4.46 3.81
CA TYR A 164 -10.32 -3.67 4.09
C TYR A 164 -10.24 -2.28 3.48
N SER A 165 -9.07 -1.63 3.49
CA SER A 165 -8.88 -0.34 2.84
C SER A 165 -9.10 -0.42 1.33
N GLU A 166 -8.61 -1.49 0.69
CA GLU A 166 -8.65 -1.72 -0.75
C GLU A 166 -9.98 -2.24 -1.27
N PHE A 167 -10.61 -3.17 -0.54
CA PHE A 167 -11.81 -3.90 -0.99
C PHE A 167 -13.05 -3.62 -0.13
N LYS A 168 -12.96 -2.75 0.89
CA LYS A 168 -14.06 -2.42 1.83
C LYS A 168 -14.75 -3.64 2.46
N GLY A 169 -14.00 -4.74 2.63
CA GLY A 169 -14.50 -5.99 3.20
C GLY A 169 -15.15 -6.94 2.20
N GLU A 170 -15.07 -6.68 0.88
CA GLU A 170 -15.60 -7.54 -0.19
C GLU A 170 -14.48 -8.16 -1.05
N ILE A 171 -13.56 -8.89 -0.44
CA ILE A 171 -12.42 -9.51 -1.15
C ILE A 171 -12.71 -10.94 -1.65
N SER A 172 -13.52 -11.72 -0.95
CA SER A 172 -13.87 -13.09 -1.35
C SER A 172 -14.91 -13.08 -2.46
N ASN A 173 -14.82 -14.06 -3.36
CA ASN A 173 -15.83 -14.28 -4.39
C ASN A 173 -17.20 -14.53 -3.75
N LYS A 174 -18.25 -13.86 -4.23
CA LYS A 174 -19.61 -13.93 -3.64
C LYS A 174 -20.25 -15.32 -3.70
N LYS A 175 -19.76 -16.21 -4.55
CA LYS A 175 -20.26 -17.58 -4.72
C LYS A 175 -19.54 -18.60 -3.83
N SER A 176 -18.46 -18.22 -3.15
CA SER A 176 -17.65 -19.14 -2.34
C SER A 176 -17.37 -18.58 -0.96
N ASN A 177 -17.43 -19.46 0.05
CA ASN A 177 -17.09 -19.08 1.41
C ASN A 177 -15.57 -19.08 1.67
N LYS A 178 -14.79 -19.81 0.86
CA LYS A 178 -13.34 -19.98 1.08
C LYS A 178 -12.53 -19.45 -0.08
N SER A 179 -11.53 -18.63 0.24
CA SER A 179 -10.57 -18.10 -0.71
C SER A 179 -9.16 -18.45 -0.28
N THR A 180 -8.28 -18.70 -1.25
CA THR A 180 -6.88 -19.04 -0.98
C THR A 180 -5.96 -18.31 -1.91
N ILE A 181 -4.84 -17.84 -1.39
CA ILE A 181 -3.79 -17.19 -2.16
C ILE A 181 -2.49 -17.89 -1.79
N LYS A 182 -1.73 -18.33 -2.79
CA LYS A 182 -0.44 -18.98 -2.61
C LYS A 182 0.61 -18.32 -3.48
N ILE A 183 1.80 -18.16 -2.93
CA ILE A 183 2.97 -17.70 -3.67
C ILE A 183 4.06 -18.77 -3.55
N ILE A 184 4.57 -19.19 -4.69
CA ILE A 184 5.58 -20.25 -4.82
C ILE A 184 6.75 -19.71 -5.64
N GLU A 185 7.97 -19.98 -5.21
CA GLU A 185 9.19 -19.71 -5.97
C GLU A 185 10.00 -21.00 -6.13
N GLY A 186 10.18 -21.43 -7.38
CA GLY A 186 10.72 -22.76 -7.66
C GLY A 186 9.85 -23.85 -7.03
N ASN A 187 10.42 -24.60 -6.08
CA ASN A 187 9.73 -25.64 -5.33
C ASN A 187 9.31 -25.21 -3.91
N ASN A 188 9.62 -23.97 -3.52
CA ASN A 188 9.38 -23.47 -2.18
C ASN A 188 8.07 -22.69 -2.13
N GLU A 189 7.20 -23.05 -1.18
CA GLU A 189 6.03 -22.24 -0.85
C GLU A 189 6.50 -21.07 0.01
N ILE A 190 6.33 -19.85 -0.48
CA ILE A 190 6.77 -18.62 0.18
C ILE A 190 5.67 -18.05 1.07
N LEU A 191 4.41 -18.14 0.61
CA LEU A 191 3.28 -17.56 1.31
C LEU A 191 2.01 -18.36 1.05
N ASN A 192 1.22 -18.59 2.10
CA ASN A 192 -0.14 -19.09 2.01
C ASN A 192 -1.09 -18.24 2.85
N ILE A 193 -2.14 -17.74 2.21
CA ILE A 193 -3.20 -16.95 2.84
C ILE A 193 -4.52 -17.68 2.62
N GLU A 194 -5.29 -17.81 3.69
CA GLU A 194 -6.65 -18.36 3.63
C GLU A 194 -7.63 -17.33 4.18
N LEU A 195 -8.75 -17.19 3.48
CA LEU A 195 -9.86 -16.36 3.89
C LEU A 195 -11.13 -17.20 3.97
N ASN A 196 -11.95 -16.89 4.97
CA ASN A 196 -13.30 -17.41 5.10
C ASN A 196 -14.28 -16.24 5.24
N GLN A 197 -15.22 -16.11 4.31
CA GLN A 197 -16.21 -15.01 4.30
C GLN A 197 -15.56 -13.63 4.48
N ASN A 198 -14.61 -13.27 3.61
CA ASN A 198 -13.82 -12.03 3.65
C ASN A 198 -12.87 -11.85 4.85
N LYS A 199 -12.87 -12.75 5.83
CA LYS A 199 -11.98 -12.68 6.99
C LYS A 199 -10.72 -13.48 6.78
N VAL A 200 -9.56 -12.89 7.06
CA VAL A 200 -8.25 -13.58 7.01
C VAL A 200 -8.17 -14.57 8.15
N THR A 201 -8.30 -15.86 7.83
CA THR A 201 -8.15 -16.93 8.82
C THR A 201 -6.69 -17.29 9.00
N LYS A 202 -5.90 -17.30 7.92
CA LYS A 202 -4.48 -17.65 7.92
C LYS A 202 -3.67 -16.68 7.06
N PHE A 203 -2.52 -16.26 7.56
CA PHE A 203 -1.46 -15.58 6.81
C PHE A 203 -0.14 -16.21 7.25
N ASP A 204 0.46 -17.01 6.39
CA ASP A 204 1.56 -17.93 6.74
C ASP A 204 2.74 -17.70 5.78
N PRO A 205 3.62 -16.73 6.10
CA PRO A 205 4.84 -16.50 5.36
C PRO A 205 5.86 -17.58 5.77
N LYS A 206 6.20 -18.44 4.82
CA LYS A 206 7.09 -19.60 5.04
C LYS A 206 8.55 -19.30 4.73
N ASP A 207 8.80 -18.29 3.90
CA ASP A 207 10.15 -17.86 3.50
C ASP A 207 10.17 -16.35 3.19
N GLU A 208 11.32 -15.81 2.82
CA GLU A 208 11.47 -14.43 2.42
C GLU A 208 10.69 -14.10 1.14
N PHE A 209 9.92 -13.02 1.20
CA PHE A 209 9.19 -12.52 0.04
C PHE A 209 10.07 -11.59 -0.79
N TYR A 210 10.13 -11.83 -2.11
CA TYR A 210 11.01 -11.07 -3.00
C TYR A 210 10.71 -9.57 -3.00
N PHE A 211 9.44 -9.16 -3.16
CA PHE A 211 9.08 -7.74 -3.22
C PHE A 211 9.08 -7.10 -1.82
N ASN A 212 9.70 -5.94 -1.69
CA ASN A 212 9.69 -5.15 -0.44
C ASN A 212 8.78 -3.92 -0.52
N ASP A 213 8.40 -3.51 -1.73
CA ASP A 213 7.49 -2.40 -1.97
C ASP A 213 6.63 -2.62 -3.23
N SER A 214 5.51 -1.92 -3.30
CA SER A 214 4.64 -1.92 -4.47
C SER A 214 4.00 -0.55 -4.69
N ILE A 215 3.71 -0.24 -5.95
CA ILE A 215 3.07 1.00 -6.41
C ILE A 215 1.94 0.60 -7.36
N ILE A 216 0.76 1.20 -7.23
CA ILE A 216 -0.31 1.08 -8.22
C ILE A 216 -0.55 2.45 -8.83
N ILE A 217 -0.57 2.53 -10.16
CA ILE A 217 -0.96 3.71 -10.92
C ILE A 217 -2.24 3.36 -11.68
N GLU A 218 -3.38 3.85 -11.20
CA GLU A 218 -4.69 3.67 -11.86
C GLU A 218 -5.03 4.83 -12.80
N THR A 219 -4.68 6.06 -12.42
CA THR A 219 -5.04 7.23 -13.21
C THR A 219 -4.09 8.41 -12.99
N PRO A 220 -3.75 9.16 -14.05
CA PRO A 220 -3.05 10.44 -13.91
C PRO A 220 -3.86 11.52 -13.17
N MET A 221 -5.17 11.31 -12.99
CA MET A 221 -6.03 12.27 -12.28
C MET A 221 -5.70 12.38 -10.79
N ILE A 222 -4.90 11.46 -10.24
CA ILE A 222 -4.40 11.56 -8.86
C ILE A 222 -3.73 12.91 -8.58
N LEU A 223 -3.03 13.49 -9.56
CA LEU A 223 -2.37 14.78 -9.43
C LEU A 223 -3.36 15.94 -9.27
N ASN A 224 -4.55 15.84 -9.87
CA ASN A 224 -5.58 16.87 -9.75
C ASN A 224 -6.24 16.86 -8.37
N PHE A 225 -6.22 15.71 -7.70
CA PHE A 225 -6.92 15.49 -6.43
C PHE A 225 -5.96 15.36 -5.24
N SER A 226 -4.67 15.69 -5.41
CA SER A 226 -3.65 15.48 -4.36
C SER A 226 -4.05 16.11 -3.03
N ASP A 227 -4.54 17.36 -3.02
CA ASP A 227 -4.97 18.00 -1.77
C ASP A 227 -6.12 17.23 -1.09
N SER A 228 -7.14 16.85 -1.86
CA SER A 228 -8.27 16.04 -1.38
C SER A 228 -7.82 14.68 -0.86
N ILE A 229 -6.86 14.04 -1.53
CA ILE A 229 -6.28 12.75 -1.13
C ILE A 229 -5.45 12.93 0.15
N ARG A 230 -4.64 13.98 0.25
CA ARG A 230 -3.84 14.32 1.43
C ARG A 230 -4.73 14.52 2.64
N ASP A 231 -5.86 15.20 2.48
CA ASP A 231 -6.81 15.44 3.57
C ASP A 231 -7.74 14.27 3.86
N SER A 232 -7.87 13.30 2.95
CA SER A 232 -8.61 12.06 3.19
C SER A 232 -7.90 11.13 4.19
N LYS A 233 -8.65 10.22 4.81
CA LYS A 233 -8.11 9.18 5.69
C LYS A 233 -7.81 7.90 4.94
N SER A 234 -6.81 7.17 5.41
CA SER A 234 -6.66 5.75 5.12
C SER A 234 -6.51 4.95 6.41
N LEU A 235 -7.05 3.72 6.45
CA LEU A 235 -7.05 2.85 7.64
C LEU A 235 -5.66 2.35 8.05
N PHE A 236 -4.65 2.63 7.24
CA PHE A 236 -3.26 2.27 7.45
C PHE A 236 -2.38 3.49 7.85
N GLU A 237 -3.00 4.63 8.22
CA GLU A 237 -2.28 5.80 8.74
C GLU A 237 -2.03 5.71 10.26
N LYS A 238 -0.85 6.17 10.71
CA LYS A 238 -0.48 6.24 12.12
C LYS A 238 -1.52 6.99 12.95
N ARG A 239 -1.98 6.37 14.04
CA ARG A 239 -3.02 6.88 14.97
C ARG A 239 -2.66 8.17 15.74
N GLN A 240 -1.46 8.73 15.58
CA GLN A 240 -0.91 9.79 16.44
C GLN A 240 -1.71 11.12 16.48
N ASN A 241 -2.73 11.31 15.63
CA ASN A 241 -3.45 12.59 15.54
C ASN A 241 -4.96 12.46 15.85
N ARG A 242 -5.38 11.73 16.90
CA ARG A 242 -6.80 11.56 17.30
C ARG A 242 -7.63 12.87 17.35
N GLY A 243 -7.02 14.04 17.49
CA GLY A 243 -7.73 15.33 17.63
C GLY A 243 -8.29 16.01 16.36
N ARG A 244 -7.95 15.59 15.12
CA ARG A 244 -8.33 16.34 13.89
C ARG A 244 -9.20 15.58 12.88
N TYR A 245 -9.74 14.42 13.24
CA TYR A 245 -10.18 13.45 12.24
C TYR A 245 -11.69 13.18 12.14
N LEU A 246 -12.59 13.73 12.95
CA LEU A 246 -14.03 13.52 12.68
C LEU A 246 -14.46 14.21 11.37
N GLY A 247 -14.99 13.45 10.40
CA GLY A 247 -15.62 13.98 9.17
C GLY A 247 -14.87 13.83 7.83
N ARG A 248 -13.68 13.22 7.77
CA ARG A 248 -12.90 13.01 6.52
C ARG A 248 -13.29 11.72 5.78
N ALA A 249 -13.32 11.78 4.44
CA ALA A 249 -13.62 10.63 3.58
C ALA A 249 -12.52 9.56 3.64
N ASN A 250 -12.90 8.28 3.53
CA ASN A 250 -11.95 7.17 3.46
C ASN A 250 -11.55 6.90 2.00
N ILE A 251 -10.26 6.86 1.71
CA ILE A 251 -9.73 6.49 0.39
C ILE A 251 -9.01 5.13 0.44
N ALA A 252 -8.89 4.47 -0.73
CA ALA A 252 -8.06 3.28 -0.86
C ALA A 252 -6.58 3.60 -0.53
N PHE A 253 -5.88 2.67 0.11
CA PHE A 253 -4.55 2.96 0.63
C PHE A 253 -3.52 3.14 -0.50
N HIS A 254 -3.65 2.40 -1.60
CA HIS A 254 -2.75 2.56 -2.75
C HIS A 254 -2.77 3.98 -3.35
N ILE A 255 -3.93 4.65 -3.36
CA ILE A 255 -4.03 6.04 -3.83
C ILE A 255 -3.24 6.96 -2.90
N LYS A 256 -3.39 6.78 -1.59
CA LYS A 256 -2.66 7.58 -0.60
C LYS A 256 -1.15 7.30 -0.66
N ASP A 257 -0.75 6.04 -0.80
CA ASP A 257 0.64 5.62 -0.91
C ASP A 257 1.32 6.20 -2.15
N LEU A 258 0.63 6.19 -3.31
CA LEU A 258 1.14 6.83 -4.53
C LEU A 258 1.27 8.35 -4.35
N GLU A 259 0.26 9.03 -3.81
CA GLU A 259 0.29 10.49 -3.59
C GLU A 259 1.47 10.90 -2.69
N VAL A 260 1.70 10.17 -1.59
CA VAL A 260 2.83 10.43 -0.68
C VAL A 260 4.16 10.27 -1.42
N LYS A 261 4.36 9.19 -2.19
CA LYS A 261 5.59 8.98 -2.96
C LYS A 261 5.82 10.07 -4.01
N LEU A 262 4.77 10.49 -4.71
CA LEU A 262 4.88 11.57 -5.69
C LEU A 262 5.28 12.90 -5.03
N ARG A 263 4.75 13.18 -3.85
CA ARG A 263 5.15 14.36 -3.06
C ARG A 263 6.60 14.27 -2.57
N GLU A 264 6.99 13.11 -2.06
CA GLU A 264 8.33 12.85 -1.53
C GLU A 264 9.41 12.87 -2.63
N SER A 265 9.04 12.60 -3.89
CA SER A 265 9.96 12.70 -5.03
C SER A 265 10.59 14.09 -5.20
N GLY A 266 9.91 15.16 -4.74
CA GLY A 266 10.45 16.52 -4.79
C GLY A 266 11.68 16.74 -3.91
N TYR A 267 11.87 15.96 -2.85
CA TYR A 267 13.03 16.06 -1.95
C TYR A 267 14.24 15.30 -2.48
N GLU A 268 14.01 14.11 -3.05
CA GLU A 268 15.07 13.19 -3.47
C GLU A 268 15.58 13.46 -4.90
N ALA A 269 14.81 14.19 -5.70
CA ALA A 269 15.15 14.58 -7.07
C ALA A 269 16.59 15.11 -7.23
N ALA A 270 17.11 15.92 -6.30
CA ALA A 270 18.45 16.49 -6.44
C ALA A 270 19.60 15.46 -6.39
N LEU A 271 19.37 14.25 -5.88
CA LEU A 271 20.43 13.25 -5.65
C LEU A 271 20.57 12.23 -6.80
N PHE A 272 19.52 12.00 -7.58
CA PHE A 272 19.46 10.88 -8.54
C PHE A 272 19.30 11.31 -10.02
N LEU A 273 19.05 12.59 -10.29
CA LEU A 273 18.55 13.05 -11.60
C LEU A 273 19.57 13.13 -12.75
N GLU A 274 20.86 13.29 -12.49
CA GLU A 274 21.77 13.73 -13.58
C GLU A 274 22.07 12.64 -14.62
N ASN A 275 21.84 11.35 -14.33
CA ASN A 275 22.28 10.25 -15.20
C ASN A 275 21.23 9.16 -15.51
N ASP A 276 19.95 9.32 -15.13
CA ASP A 276 18.93 8.34 -15.51
C ASP A 276 18.45 8.58 -16.96
N ASP A 277 18.84 7.69 -17.87
CA ASP A 277 18.49 7.76 -19.30
C ASP A 277 16.98 7.64 -19.54
N LEU A 278 16.24 6.90 -18.69
CA LEU A 278 14.79 6.81 -18.79
C LEU A 278 14.14 8.13 -18.37
N TYR A 279 14.61 8.75 -17.29
CA TYR A 279 14.13 10.08 -16.89
C TYR A 279 14.31 11.09 -18.04
N LYS A 280 15.49 11.12 -18.66
CA LYS A 280 15.76 12.00 -19.82
C LYS A 280 14.86 11.69 -21.01
N LYS A 281 14.65 10.41 -21.31
CA LYS A 281 13.76 9.96 -22.40
C LYS A 281 12.30 10.36 -22.15
N ILE A 282 11.80 10.21 -20.93
CA ILE A 282 10.45 10.66 -20.57
C ILE A 282 10.35 12.18 -20.68
N SER A 283 11.34 12.91 -20.17
CA SER A 283 11.40 14.36 -20.24
C SER A 283 11.35 14.87 -21.68
N ALA A 284 12.04 14.18 -22.61
CA ALA A 284 12.00 14.48 -24.04
C ALA A 284 10.66 14.13 -24.70
N ILE A 285 9.93 13.10 -24.23
CA ILE A 285 8.59 12.76 -24.76
C ILE A 285 7.58 13.85 -24.41
N ILE A 286 7.63 14.36 -23.18
CA ILE A 286 6.70 15.39 -22.71
C ILE A 286 7.23 16.82 -22.90
N ASN A 287 8.44 17.01 -23.45
CA ASN A 287 9.14 18.29 -23.55
C ASN A 287 9.16 19.06 -22.21
N GLY A 288 9.52 18.39 -21.11
CA GLY A 288 9.54 19.04 -19.80
C GLY A 288 9.61 18.06 -18.63
N ASN A 289 9.32 18.57 -17.43
CA ASN A 289 9.32 17.76 -16.21
C ASN A 289 8.24 18.17 -15.21
N ILE A 290 7.68 17.19 -14.51
CA ILE A 290 6.76 17.42 -13.39
C ILE A 290 7.51 17.26 -12.08
N LYS A 291 7.30 18.19 -11.15
CA LYS A 291 7.88 18.15 -9.80
C LYS A 291 6.84 18.60 -8.78
N TYR A 292 7.01 18.15 -7.54
CA TYR A 292 6.30 18.72 -6.39
C TYR A 292 7.10 19.91 -5.83
N GLN A 293 6.46 21.06 -5.71
CA GLN A 293 7.03 22.27 -5.08
C GLN A 293 6.54 22.38 -3.64
N ASN A 294 7.45 22.17 -2.68
CA ASN A 294 7.13 22.13 -1.25
C ASN A 294 6.66 23.49 -0.70
N ASP A 295 7.23 24.58 -1.20
CA ASP A 295 6.90 25.95 -0.81
C ASP A 295 5.46 26.32 -1.19
N GLN A 296 4.99 25.84 -2.34
CA GLN A 296 3.63 26.07 -2.83
C GLN A 296 2.67 24.93 -2.47
N SER A 297 3.21 23.79 -2.01
CA SER A 297 2.48 22.55 -1.79
C SER A 297 1.73 22.02 -3.03
N GLU A 298 2.26 22.31 -4.23
CA GLU A 298 1.60 22.03 -5.51
C GLU A 298 2.49 21.18 -6.44
N PHE A 299 1.85 20.42 -7.33
CA PHE A 299 2.53 19.82 -8.48
C PHE A 299 2.60 20.83 -9.62
N VAL A 300 3.79 20.96 -10.22
CA VAL A 300 4.06 21.91 -11.30
C VAL A 300 4.76 21.22 -12.45
N TYR A 301 4.30 21.49 -13.66
CA TYR A 301 4.96 21.08 -14.89
C TYR A 301 5.81 22.23 -15.42
N PHE A 302 7.08 21.95 -15.64
CA PHE A 302 8.06 22.87 -16.18
C PHE A 302 8.31 22.49 -17.63
N LYS A 303 8.10 23.46 -18.52
CA LYS A 303 8.33 23.34 -19.95
C LYS A 303 9.19 24.50 -20.38
N ASP A 304 10.45 24.21 -20.73
CA ASP A 304 11.44 25.24 -21.00
C ASP A 304 11.52 26.24 -19.82
N ASP A 305 11.27 27.52 -20.05
CA ASP A 305 11.23 28.56 -19.00
C ASP A 305 9.83 28.79 -18.39
N GLU A 306 8.81 28.06 -18.85
CA GLU A 306 7.43 28.21 -18.39
C GLU A 306 7.07 27.23 -17.27
N GLN A 307 6.27 27.71 -16.32
CA GLN A 307 5.70 26.92 -15.23
C GLN A 307 4.18 26.85 -15.39
N HIS A 308 3.65 25.64 -15.35
CA HIS A 308 2.23 25.37 -15.51
C HIS A 308 1.72 24.58 -14.30
N ASN A 309 0.72 25.11 -13.61
CA ASN A 309 0.02 24.37 -12.56
C ASN A 309 -0.55 23.07 -13.14
N ILE A 310 -0.42 21.97 -12.40
CA ILE A 310 -0.78 20.63 -12.88
C ILE A 310 -2.23 20.54 -13.35
N LEU A 311 -3.15 21.32 -12.81
CA LEU A 311 -4.55 21.34 -13.21
C LEU A 311 -4.74 21.72 -14.68
N ASN A 312 -3.84 22.55 -15.23
CA ASN A 312 -3.87 23.02 -16.61
C ASN A 312 -3.10 22.12 -17.59
N VAL A 313 -2.54 21.00 -17.12
CA VAL A 313 -1.71 20.09 -17.92
C VAL A 313 -2.56 18.94 -18.48
N ALA A 314 -2.26 18.51 -19.71
CA ALA A 314 -2.95 17.39 -20.35
C ALA A 314 -2.73 16.06 -19.61
N SER A 315 -3.75 15.19 -19.60
CA SER A 315 -3.73 13.90 -18.88
C SER A 315 -2.59 12.98 -19.32
N GLY A 316 -2.25 12.95 -20.61
CA GLY A 316 -1.16 12.09 -21.07
C GLY A 316 0.22 12.56 -20.60
N ILE A 317 0.45 13.89 -20.48
CA ILE A 317 1.68 14.44 -19.89
C ILE A 317 1.79 14.01 -18.43
N LYS A 318 0.66 14.04 -17.70
CA LYS A 318 0.58 13.59 -16.31
C LYS A 318 0.94 12.11 -16.15
N SER A 319 0.48 11.23 -17.05
CA SER A 319 0.82 9.80 -17.00
C SER A 319 2.33 9.57 -17.07
N PHE A 320 3.02 10.23 -18.01
CA PHE A 320 4.48 10.19 -18.11
C PHE A 320 5.16 10.86 -16.91
N GLY A 321 4.63 12.00 -16.46
CA GLY A 321 5.15 12.74 -15.32
C GLY A 321 5.09 11.96 -14.00
N ILE A 322 4.10 11.10 -13.80
CA ILE A 322 4.05 10.18 -12.66
C ILE A 322 5.25 9.23 -12.68
N LEU A 323 5.55 8.58 -13.80
CA LEU A 323 6.72 7.72 -13.92
C LEU A 323 8.02 8.52 -13.74
N GLN A 324 8.09 9.72 -14.31
CA GLN A 324 9.23 10.63 -14.16
C GLN A 324 9.50 10.98 -12.69
N MET A 325 8.46 11.35 -11.93
CA MET A 325 8.57 11.66 -10.50
C MET A 325 9.00 10.42 -9.69
N LEU A 326 8.37 9.28 -9.93
CA LEU A 326 8.71 8.04 -9.23
C LEU A 326 10.15 7.57 -9.50
N LEU A 327 10.67 7.79 -10.72
CA LEU A 327 12.08 7.56 -11.04
C LEU A 327 12.99 8.54 -10.29
N SER A 328 12.64 9.83 -10.27
CA SER A 328 13.45 10.85 -9.61
C SER A 328 13.54 10.69 -8.09
N GLY A 329 12.51 10.10 -7.47
CA GLY A 329 12.52 9.73 -6.04
C GLY A 329 12.95 8.29 -5.77
N ASP A 330 13.65 7.63 -6.71
CA ASP A 330 14.13 6.25 -6.59
C ASP A 330 13.04 5.25 -6.13
N PHE A 331 11.75 5.49 -6.38
CA PHE A 331 10.69 4.60 -5.86
C PHE A 331 10.54 3.32 -6.67
N ILE A 332 10.95 3.34 -7.94
CA ILE A 332 10.91 2.19 -8.85
C ILE A 332 12.23 1.42 -8.74
N LYS A 333 12.43 0.66 -7.66
CA LYS A 333 13.63 -0.16 -7.41
C LYS A 333 13.50 -1.58 -7.98
N ALA A 334 14.58 -2.36 -7.93
CA ALA A 334 14.60 -3.75 -8.42
C ALA A 334 13.65 -4.71 -7.66
N ARG A 335 13.34 -4.40 -6.39
CA ARG A 335 12.41 -5.17 -5.55
C ARG A 335 11.05 -4.47 -5.37
N THR A 336 10.77 -3.44 -6.17
CA THR A 336 9.46 -2.78 -6.24
C THR A 336 8.63 -3.41 -7.36
N LEU A 337 7.39 -3.79 -7.07
CA LEU A 337 6.39 -4.14 -8.09
C LEU A 337 5.57 -2.91 -8.47
N VAL A 338 5.70 -2.43 -9.72
CA VAL A 338 4.87 -1.36 -10.25
C VAL A 338 3.70 -1.96 -11.01
N VAL A 339 2.49 -1.64 -10.58
CA VAL A 339 1.24 -2.02 -11.24
C VAL A 339 0.71 -0.83 -12.02
N LEU A 340 0.48 -1.02 -13.32
CA LEU A 340 -0.09 -0.03 -14.23
C LEU A 340 -1.47 -0.53 -14.65
N ASP A 341 -2.52 0.10 -14.12
CA ASP A 341 -3.90 -0.27 -14.43
C ASP A 341 -4.44 0.56 -15.58
N GLU A 342 -4.72 -0.11 -16.70
CA GLU A 342 -5.23 0.45 -17.96
C GLU A 342 -4.50 1.75 -18.39
N PRO A 343 -3.16 1.72 -18.49
CA PRO A 343 -2.37 2.92 -18.75
C PRO A 343 -2.72 3.63 -20.07
N GLU A 344 -3.38 2.94 -21.00
CA GLU A 344 -3.83 3.47 -22.29
C GLU A 344 -4.95 4.51 -22.22
N VAL A 345 -5.79 4.49 -21.17
CA VAL A 345 -7.11 5.19 -21.15
C VAL A 345 -6.99 6.70 -21.38
N HIS A 346 -5.88 7.30 -20.93
CA HIS A 346 -5.64 8.74 -21.03
C HIS A 346 -4.60 9.13 -22.08
N LEU A 347 -4.15 8.19 -22.91
CA LEU A 347 -3.08 8.35 -23.89
C LEU A 347 -3.61 8.28 -25.31
N HIS A 348 -3.21 9.24 -26.14
CA HIS A 348 -3.40 9.13 -27.59
C HIS A 348 -2.53 7.98 -28.16
N PRO A 349 -2.91 7.28 -29.25
CA PRO A 349 -2.18 6.13 -29.79
C PRO A 349 -0.65 6.29 -29.89
N ASN A 350 -0.16 7.41 -30.44
CA ASN A 350 1.29 7.67 -30.51
C ASN A 350 1.99 7.64 -29.14
N TRP A 351 1.31 8.09 -28.10
CA TRP A 351 1.82 8.06 -26.73
C TRP A 351 1.66 6.71 -26.07
N GLN A 352 0.65 5.92 -26.43
CA GLN A 352 0.56 4.51 -25.99
C GLN A 352 1.80 3.73 -26.45
N LEU A 353 2.27 3.92 -27.69
CA LEU A 353 3.54 3.33 -28.16
C LEU A 353 4.74 3.78 -27.32
N LYS A 354 4.83 5.08 -27.03
CA LYS A 354 5.94 5.63 -26.23
C LYS A 354 5.88 5.14 -24.79
N TYR A 355 4.69 4.96 -24.24
CA TYR A 355 4.49 4.46 -22.88
C TYR A 355 4.86 2.98 -22.78
N ALA A 356 4.44 2.15 -23.76
CA ALA A 356 4.87 0.75 -23.88
C ALA A 356 6.39 0.61 -24.03
N GLU A 357 7.01 1.50 -24.81
CA GLU A 357 8.48 1.58 -24.92
C GLU A 357 9.14 1.90 -23.57
N ILE A 358 8.58 2.81 -22.77
CA ILE A 358 9.11 3.12 -21.43
C ILE A 358 8.93 1.93 -20.48
N ILE A 359 7.77 1.25 -20.50
CA ILE A 359 7.51 0.06 -19.67
C ILE A 359 8.55 -1.03 -19.94
N THR A 360 8.80 -1.34 -21.21
CA THR A 360 9.77 -2.38 -21.59
C THR A 360 11.20 -1.98 -21.24
N LEU A 361 11.57 -0.70 -21.39
CA LEU A 361 12.86 -0.19 -20.92
C LEU A 361 13.02 -0.25 -19.39
N LEU A 362 11.95 -0.04 -18.61
CA LEU A 362 11.99 -0.24 -17.16
C LEU A 362 12.32 -1.71 -16.85
N VAL A 363 11.69 -2.64 -17.54
CA VAL A 363 11.93 -4.08 -17.37
C VAL A 363 13.35 -4.48 -17.80
N GLN A 364 13.85 -3.90 -18.89
CA GLN A 364 15.25 -4.07 -19.32
C GLN A 364 16.24 -3.64 -18.22
N ASN A 365 15.88 -2.62 -17.43
CA ASN A 365 16.62 -2.15 -16.26
C ASN A 365 16.27 -2.89 -14.95
N ASN A 366 15.85 -4.16 -15.06
CA ASN A 366 15.54 -5.05 -13.93
C ASN A 366 14.48 -4.49 -12.97
N ARG A 367 13.48 -3.78 -13.50
CA ARG A 367 12.27 -3.41 -12.76
C ARG A 367 11.16 -4.43 -13.04
N ASN A 368 10.22 -4.55 -12.10
CA ASN A 368 9.11 -5.50 -12.22
C ASN A 368 7.81 -4.74 -12.44
N ILE A 369 7.16 -4.98 -13.58
CA ILE A 369 5.98 -4.27 -14.02
C ILE A 369 4.84 -5.27 -14.25
N LEU A 370 3.70 -5.02 -13.61
CA LEU A 370 2.43 -5.67 -13.90
C LEU A 370 1.53 -4.67 -14.64
N VAL A 371 1.11 -5.01 -15.86
CA VAL A 371 0.18 -4.19 -16.64
C VAL A 371 -1.16 -4.92 -16.72
N THR A 372 -2.24 -4.21 -16.45
CA THR A 372 -3.60 -4.68 -16.73
C THR A 372 -4.17 -3.81 -17.85
N THR A 373 -4.81 -4.41 -18.85
CA THR A 373 -5.27 -3.66 -20.04
C THR A 373 -6.47 -4.34 -20.68
N HIS A 374 -7.32 -3.55 -21.33
CA HIS A 374 -8.37 -4.03 -22.23
C HIS A 374 -8.05 -3.68 -23.70
N SER A 375 -6.88 -3.11 -23.96
CA SER A 375 -6.48 -2.61 -25.27
C SER A 375 -5.63 -3.62 -26.03
N PRO A 376 -6.12 -4.17 -27.16
CA PRO A 376 -5.29 -5.02 -28.02
C PRO A 376 -4.08 -4.23 -28.55
N TYR A 377 -4.23 -2.93 -28.77
CA TYR A 377 -3.12 -2.07 -29.21
C TYR A 377 -2.00 -1.96 -28.17
N MET A 378 -2.33 -1.81 -26.89
CA MET A 378 -1.34 -1.77 -25.82
C MET A 378 -0.61 -3.11 -25.69
N VAL A 379 -1.34 -4.23 -25.79
CA VAL A 379 -0.78 -5.57 -25.78
C VAL A 379 0.22 -5.76 -26.93
N GLU A 380 -0.19 -5.42 -28.16
CA GLU A 380 0.70 -5.50 -29.34
C GLU A 380 1.93 -4.61 -29.18
N ALA A 381 1.77 -3.38 -28.70
CA ALA A 381 2.90 -2.48 -28.47
C ALA A 381 3.90 -3.09 -27.48
N LEU A 382 3.43 -3.64 -26.36
CA LEU A 382 4.28 -4.27 -25.35
C LEU A 382 5.01 -5.51 -25.90
N GLU A 383 4.33 -6.35 -26.68
CA GLU A 383 4.94 -7.50 -27.36
C GLU A 383 6.07 -7.05 -28.30
N ARG A 384 5.80 -6.10 -29.21
CA ARG A 384 6.78 -5.62 -30.19
C ARG A 384 7.99 -4.96 -29.53
N TYR A 385 7.79 -4.21 -28.45
CA TYR A 385 8.90 -3.62 -27.72
C TYR A 385 9.66 -4.64 -26.88
N ALA A 386 9.00 -5.68 -26.35
CA ALA A 386 9.67 -6.77 -25.66
C ALA A 386 10.64 -7.49 -26.61
N GLU A 387 10.22 -7.77 -27.86
CA GLU A 387 11.08 -8.30 -28.92
C GLU A 387 12.23 -7.35 -29.26
N LYS A 388 11.93 -6.06 -29.48
CA LYS A 388 12.93 -5.05 -29.84
C LYS A 388 14.04 -4.92 -28.79
N TYR A 389 13.68 -4.97 -27.51
CA TYR A 389 14.62 -4.82 -26.40
C TYR A 389 15.16 -6.14 -25.83
N LYS A 390 14.79 -7.27 -26.45
CA LYS A 390 15.26 -8.61 -26.09
C LYS A 390 14.95 -8.99 -24.63
N ILE A 391 13.70 -8.80 -24.23
CA ILE A 391 13.19 -9.13 -22.89
C ILE A 391 12.03 -10.13 -22.93
N GLU A 392 11.90 -10.89 -24.02
CA GLU A 392 10.85 -11.88 -24.22
C GLU A 392 10.88 -12.98 -23.15
N ASP A 393 12.08 -13.35 -22.69
CA ASP A 393 12.30 -14.32 -21.60
C ASP A 393 11.81 -13.80 -20.23
N LYS A 394 11.64 -12.50 -20.09
CA LYS A 394 11.12 -11.82 -18.89
C LYS A 394 9.68 -11.35 -19.06
N THR A 395 9.01 -11.68 -20.17
CA THR A 395 7.69 -11.16 -20.51
C THR A 395 6.66 -12.27 -20.55
N ASN A 396 5.59 -12.14 -19.77
CA ASN A 396 4.48 -13.09 -19.75
C ASN A 396 3.15 -12.39 -20.06
N PHE A 397 2.35 -12.98 -20.94
CA PHE A 397 1.00 -12.52 -21.26
C PHE A 397 -0.05 -13.46 -20.68
N TYR A 398 -1.17 -12.89 -20.26
CA TYR A 398 -2.31 -13.60 -19.69
C TYR A 398 -3.63 -13.07 -20.24
N LEU A 399 -4.59 -13.96 -20.44
CA LEU A 399 -5.98 -13.60 -20.73
C LEU A 399 -6.84 -13.84 -19.48
N ALA A 400 -7.47 -12.79 -18.98
CA ALA A 400 -8.49 -12.85 -17.95
C ALA A 400 -9.87 -12.99 -18.60
N LYS A 401 -10.49 -14.17 -18.46
CA LYS A 401 -11.78 -14.49 -19.07
C LYS A 401 -12.53 -15.50 -18.21
N ASP A 402 -13.83 -15.30 -18.06
CA ASP A 402 -14.74 -16.21 -17.34
C ASP A 402 -14.27 -16.56 -15.90
N GLY A 403 -13.74 -15.57 -15.19
CA GLY A 403 -13.20 -15.74 -13.83
C GLY A 403 -11.90 -16.54 -13.74
N ALA A 404 -11.25 -16.84 -14.87
CA ALA A 404 -10.00 -17.58 -14.94
C ALA A 404 -8.85 -16.74 -15.53
N ILE A 405 -7.65 -16.92 -14.97
CA ILE A 405 -6.38 -16.41 -15.55
C ILE A 405 -5.39 -17.56 -15.57
N LYS A 406 -5.08 -18.11 -16.74
CA LYS A 406 -4.26 -19.32 -16.86
C LYS A 406 -2.90 -19.01 -17.51
N SER A 407 -1.86 -19.63 -16.97
CA SER A 407 -0.54 -19.68 -17.59
C SER A 407 -0.54 -20.59 -18.83
N GLY A 408 0.36 -20.29 -19.76
CA GLY A 408 0.48 -21.00 -21.03
C GLY A 408 1.53 -20.35 -21.93
N ASP A 409 1.67 -20.89 -23.14
CA ASP A 409 2.56 -20.32 -24.15
C ASP A 409 2.08 -18.92 -24.60
N ASN A 410 3.00 -17.96 -24.62
CA ASN A 410 2.68 -16.55 -24.93
C ASN A 410 2.00 -16.39 -26.30
N ASN A 411 2.48 -17.09 -27.33
CA ASN A 411 1.89 -16.95 -28.68
C ASN A 411 0.44 -17.44 -28.71
N GLN A 412 0.17 -18.54 -28.03
CA GLN A 412 -1.20 -19.06 -27.89
C GLN A 412 -2.11 -18.11 -27.10
N ILE A 413 -1.58 -17.50 -26.03
CA ILE A 413 -2.34 -16.54 -25.22
C ILE A 413 -2.60 -15.26 -26.01
N LEU A 414 -1.59 -14.68 -26.64
CA LEU A 414 -1.71 -13.48 -27.47
C LEU A 414 -2.76 -13.65 -28.57
N SER A 415 -2.75 -14.78 -29.27
CA SER A 415 -3.79 -15.10 -30.27
C SER A 415 -5.21 -15.03 -29.69
N LYS A 416 -5.42 -15.64 -28.51
CA LYS A 416 -6.73 -15.57 -27.81
C LYS A 416 -7.06 -14.18 -27.29
N VAL A 417 -6.06 -13.42 -26.85
CA VAL A 417 -6.23 -12.02 -26.41
C VAL A 417 -6.71 -11.17 -27.58
N PHE A 418 -6.03 -11.24 -28.72
CA PHE A 418 -6.42 -10.49 -29.91
C PHE A 418 -7.79 -10.92 -30.43
N GLU A 419 -8.08 -12.23 -30.46
CA GLU A 419 -9.41 -12.74 -30.84
C GLU A 419 -10.51 -12.19 -29.93
N THR A 420 -10.30 -12.20 -28.61
CA THR A 420 -11.29 -11.76 -27.61
C THR A 420 -11.47 -10.24 -27.67
N LEU A 421 -10.38 -9.47 -27.64
CA LEU A 421 -10.44 -8.01 -27.56
C LEU A 421 -10.78 -7.33 -28.89
N SER A 422 -10.61 -8.03 -30.02
CA SER A 422 -10.98 -7.50 -31.35
C SER A 422 -12.40 -7.83 -31.76
N GLN A 423 -13.17 -8.59 -30.95
CA GLN A 423 -14.58 -8.88 -31.24
C GLN A 423 -15.43 -7.64 -31.58
N PRO A 424 -15.25 -6.46 -30.95
CA PRO A 424 -15.99 -5.27 -31.33
C PRO A 424 -15.81 -4.87 -32.81
N TYR A 425 -14.65 -5.15 -33.43
CA TYR A 425 -14.44 -4.85 -34.84
C TYR A 425 -15.27 -5.74 -35.77
N SER A 426 -15.59 -6.97 -35.35
CA SER A 426 -16.48 -7.85 -36.13
C SER A 426 -17.91 -7.29 -36.26
N VAL A 427 -18.30 -6.36 -35.38
CA VAL A 427 -19.56 -5.62 -35.50
C VAL A 427 -19.49 -4.65 -36.67
N PHE A 428 -18.37 -3.92 -36.83
CA PHE A 428 -18.19 -3.03 -37.97
C PHE A 428 -18.15 -3.80 -39.30
N ASP A 429 -17.47 -4.95 -39.33
CA ASP A 429 -17.45 -5.81 -40.53
C ASP A 429 -18.87 -6.24 -40.95
N LYS A 430 -19.73 -6.58 -39.99
CA LYS A 430 -21.15 -6.90 -40.25
C LYS A 430 -21.92 -5.69 -40.76
N MET A 431 -21.74 -4.52 -40.14
CA MET A 431 -22.40 -3.29 -40.57
C MET A 431 -22.00 -2.88 -41.99
N ASP A 432 -20.74 -3.08 -42.37
CA ASP A 432 -20.28 -2.81 -43.72
C ASP A 432 -20.80 -3.84 -44.72
N ALA A 433 -20.93 -5.11 -44.32
CA ALA A 433 -21.56 -6.14 -45.13
C ALA A 433 -23.06 -5.85 -45.40
N GLU A 434 -23.77 -5.30 -44.42
CA GLU A 434 -25.19 -4.90 -44.55
C GLU A 434 -25.40 -3.72 -45.50
N LYS A 435 -24.41 -2.82 -45.66
CA LYS A 435 -24.48 -1.72 -46.65
C LYS A 435 -24.30 -2.18 -48.09
N LEU A 436 -23.74 -3.38 -48.29
CA LEU A 436 -23.47 -3.98 -49.59
C LEU A 436 -24.63 -4.86 -50.09
N GLN A 437 -25.66 -5.08 -49.26
CA GLN A 437 -26.94 -5.73 -49.60
C GLN A 437 -28.02 -4.69 -49.89
#